data_AF-A0A1S2KQU6-F1
#
_entry.id   AF-A0A1S2KQU6-F1
#
_cell.length_a   1.000
_cell.length_b   1.000
_cell.length_c   1.000
_cell.angle_alpha   90.00
_cell.angle_beta   90.00
_cell.angle_gamma   90.00
#
_symmetry.space_group_name_H-M   'P 1'
#
loop_
_entity.id
_entity.type
_entity.pdbx_description
1 polymer ?
#
loop_
_entity_poly.entity_id
_entity_poly.type
_entity_poly.pdbx_seq_one_letter_code
_entity_poly.pdbx_strand_id
1 'polypeptide(L)' 'MTTAFTVRDVPDDIARTIKVRAAEAGQSLQGYLLGLIIRDARKPSLAEAAARAERYASEDILNDDILDALDSGRGGR' A
#
# COMPACT_ATOMS: atom_id res chain seq x y z
N MET A 1 11.54 -7.59 15.00
CA MET A 1 12.89 -7.26 14.51
C MET A 1 12.85 -5.90 13.84
N THR A 2 13.77 -5.01 14.18
CA THR A 2 13.93 -3.72 13.50
C THR A 2 15.09 -3.83 12.51
N THR A 3 14.86 -3.41 11.27
CA THR A 3 15.88 -3.39 10.22
C THR A 3 16.25 -1.94 9.95
N ALA A 4 17.55 -1.63 9.99
CA ALA A 4 18.07 -0.30 9.66
C ALA A 4 18.65 -0.31 8.24
N PHE A 5 18.46 0.79 7.51
CA PHE A 5 18.95 0.97 6.15
C PHE A 5 19.70 2.30 6.05
N THR A 6 20.67 2.39 5.15
CA THR A 6 21.39 3.63 4.84
C THR A 6 21.35 3.86 3.35
N VAL A 7 20.90 5.04 2.92
CA VAL A 7 20.91 5.47 1.53
C VAL A 7 22.20 6.25 1.29
N ARG A 8 23.02 5.79 0.33
CA ARG A 8 24.32 6.40 -0.02
C ARG A 8 24.20 7.19 -1.31
N ASP A 9 25.17 8.08 -1.53
CA ASP A 9 25.36 8.79 -2.80
C ASP A 9 24.14 9.60 -3.26
N VAL A 10 23.41 10.18 -2.30
CA VAL A 10 22.26 11.06 -2.59
C VAL A 10 22.78 12.39 -3.11
N PRO A 11 22.37 12.84 -4.32
CA PRO A 11 22.73 14.15 -4.84
C PRO A 11 22.35 15.28 -3.87
N ASP A 12 23.22 16.28 -3.73
CA ASP A 12 23.05 17.35 -2.73
C ASP A 12 21.77 18.16 -2.92
N ASP A 13 21.38 18.40 -4.18
CA ASP A 13 20.15 19.09 -4.55
C ASP A 13 18.92 18.31 -4.06
N ILE A 14 18.89 17.00 -4.30
CA ILE A 14 17.81 16.12 -3.82
C ILE A 14 17.79 16.08 -2.28
N ALA A 15 18.96 15.91 -1.65
CA ALA A 15 19.06 15.91 -0.19
C ALA A 15 18.53 17.22 0.41
N ARG A 16 18.82 18.37 -0.22
CA ARG A 16 18.30 19.68 0.19
C ARG A 16 16.78 19.75 0.05
N THR A 17 16.22 19.32 -1.08
CA THR A 17 14.76 19.31 -1.29
C THR A 17 14.06 18.47 -0.22
N ILE A 18 14.57 17.29 0.10
CA ILE A 18 13.96 16.43 1.12
C ILE A 18 14.07 17.06 2.52
N LYS A 19 15.20 17.69 2.86
CA LYS A 19 15.36 18.40 4.14
C LYS A 19 14.33 19.53 4.30
N VAL A 20 14.12 20.32 3.25
CA VAL A 20 13.11 21.40 3.25
C VAL A 20 11.72 20.82 3.49
N ARG A 21 11.33 19.79 2.73
CA ARG A 21 10.02 19.14 2.88
C ARG A 21 9.81 18.52 4.26
N ALA A 22 10.86 17.93 4.84
CA ALA A 22 10.80 17.39 6.19
C ALA A 22 10.57 18.51 7.23
N ALA A 23 11.26 19.65 7.09
CA ALA A 23 11.07 20.81 7.94
C ALA A 23 9.67 21.41 7.80
N GLU A 24 9.14 21.55 6.59
CA GLU A 24 7.77 22.00 6.32
C GLU A 24 6.73 21.08 6.95
N ALA A 25 6.99 19.76 6.97
CA ALA A 25 6.14 18.77 7.61
C ALA A 25 6.31 18.71 9.14
N GLY A 26 7.24 19.48 9.74
CA GLY A 26 7.55 19.42 11.17
C GLY A 26 8.18 18.09 11.61
N GLN A 27 8.85 17.38 10.68
CA GLN A 27 9.42 16.06 10.93
C GLN A 27 10.95 16.10 10.88
N SER A 28 11.60 15.21 11.62
CA SER A 28 13.01 14.91 11.38
C SER A 28 13.19 14.30 9.99
N LEU A 29 14.38 14.46 9.40
CA LEU A 29 14.69 13.91 8.08
C LEU A 29 14.48 12.38 8.03
N GLN A 30 14.94 11.67 9.06
CA GLN A 30 14.78 10.23 9.19
C GLN A 30 13.30 9.83 9.29
N GLY A 31 12.50 10.57 10.08
CA GLY A 31 11.06 10.31 10.21
C GLY A 31 10.31 10.53 8.90
N TYR A 32 10.64 11.61 8.19
CA TYR A 32 10.06 11.91 6.88
C TYR A 32 10.39 10.84 5.83
N LEU A 33 11.65 10.42 5.76
CA LEU A 33 12.10 9.34 4.85
C LEU A 33 11.45 7.99 5.18
N LEU A 34 11.34 7.63 6.46
CA LEU A 34 10.63 6.43 6.88
C LEU A 34 9.17 6.46 6.41
N GLY A 35 8.50 7.59 6.57
CA GLY A 35 7.13 7.78 6.08
C GLY A 35 7.01 7.63 4.57
N LEU A 36 7.98 8.13 3.81
CA LEU A 36 8.04 7.94 2.36
C LEU A 36 8.19 6.45 1.99
N ILE A 37 9.16 5.76 2.59
CA ILE A 37 9.42 4.33 2.33
C ILE A 37 8.19 3.49 2.66
N ILE A 38 7.54 3.74 3.80
CA ILE A 38 6.32 3.02 4.18
C ILE A 38 5.19 3.26 3.19
N ARG A 39 4.98 4.52 2.76
CA ARG A 39 3.94 4.85 1.77
C ARG A 39 4.21 4.16 0.43
N ASP A 40 5.46 4.18 -0.02
CA ASP A 40 5.87 3.55 -1.27
C ASP A 40 5.69 2.03 -1.21
N ALA A 41 6.22 1.38 -0.17
CA ALA A 41 6.11 -0.07 0.01
C ALA A 41 4.67 -0.57 0.25
N ARG A 42 3.77 0.29 0.76
CA ARG A 42 2.34 -0.05 0.91
C ARG A 42 1.55 0.07 -0.38
N LYS A 43 2.06 0.78 -1.38
CA LYS A 43 1.37 0.94 -2.66
C LYS A 43 1.70 -0.28 -3.52
N PRO A 44 0.74 -1.19 -3.77
CA PRO A 44 1.00 -2.33 -4.63
C PRO A 44 1.41 -1.83 -6.01
N SER A 45 2.44 -2.42 -6.58
CA SER A 45 2.76 -2.24 -7.99
C SER A 45 1.58 -2.68 -8.86
N LEU A 46 1.51 -2.18 -10.10
CA LEU A 46 0.44 -2.59 -11.04
C LEU A 46 0.45 -4.11 -11.25
N ALA A 47 1.63 -4.73 -11.29
CA ALA A 47 1.78 -6.17 -11.42
C ALA A 47 1.25 -6.92 -10.18
N GLU A 48 1.53 -6.45 -8.97
CA GLU A 48 0.99 -7.04 -7.74
C GLU A 48 -0.52 -6.82 -7.61
N ALA A 49 -1.02 -5.66 -8.05
CA ALA A 49 -2.44 -5.38 -8.12
C ALA A 49 -3.15 -6.29 -9.13
N ALA A 50 -2.55 -6.51 -10.31
CA ALA A 50 -3.07 -7.43 -11.32
C ALA A 50 -3.07 -8.88 -10.82
N ALA A 51 -1.97 -9.35 -10.22
CA ALA A 51 -1.91 -10.70 -9.63
C ALA A 51 -2.90 -10.87 -8.46
N ARG A 52 -3.19 -9.79 -7.71
CA ARG A 52 -4.23 -9.78 -6.69
C ARG A 52 -5.62 -9.86 -7.32
N ALA A 53 -5.87 -9.10 -8.39
CA ALA A 53 -7.14 -9.14 -9.12
C ALA A 53 -7.39 -10.52 -9.75
N GLU A 54 -6.38 -11.15 -10.33
CA GLU A 54 -6.47 -12.52 -10.86
C GLU A 54 -6.83 -13.54 -9.77
N ARG A 55 -6.25 -13.41 -8.56
CA ARG A 55 -6.61 -14.29 -7.43
C ARG A 55 -8.05 -14.14 -6.94
N TYR A 56 -8.65 -12.96 -7.09
CA TYR A 56 -10.06 -12.75 -6.74
C TYR A 56 -11.00 -13.04 -7.92
N ALA A 57 -10.53 -12.88 -9.16
CA ALA A 57 -11.27 -13.22 -10.36
C ALA A 57 -11.31 -14.74 -10.63
N SER A 58 -10.46 -15.54 -9.97
CA SER A 58 -10.49 -17.00 -10.02
C SER A 58 -11.56 -17.63 -9.12
N GLU A 59 -12.23 -16.86 -8.27
CA GLU A 59 -13.50 -17.29 -7.69
C GLU A 59 -14.57 -16.93 -8.72
N ASP A 60 -14.97 -17.90 -9.54
CA ASP A 60 -16.16 -17.82 -10.40
C ASP A 60 -17.39 -17.76 -9.49
N ILE A 61 -17.61 -16.64 -8.80
CA ILE A 61 -18.84 -16.35 -8.08
C ILE A 61 -19.86 -16.00 -9.15
N LEU A 62 -20.78 -16.92 -9.41
CA LEU A 62 -21.88 -16.68 -10.33
C LEU A 62 -22.91 -15.79 -9.65
N ASN A 63 -23.66 -15.04 -10.45
CA ASN A 63 -24.77 -14.23 -9.93
C ASN A 63 -25.76 -15.07 -9.12
N ASP A 64 -25.95 -16.33 -9.50
CA ASP A 64 -26.81 -17.28 -8.80
C ASP A 64 -26.28 -17.61 -7.39
N ASP A 65 -24.96 -17.73 -7.20
CA ASP A 65 -24.35 -17.96 -5.87
C ASP A 65 -24.58 -16.78 -4.92
N ILE A 66 -24.60 -15.55 -5.47
CA ILE A 66 -24.89 -14.33 -4.70
C ILE A 66 -26.37 -14.29 -4.30
N LEU A 67 -27.27 -14.68 -5.21
CA LEU A 67 -28.70 -14.73 -4.95
C LEU A 67 -29.04 -15.81 -3.90
N ASP A 68 -28.43 -16.99 -4.00
CA ASP A 68 -28.59 -18.08 -3.04
C ASP A 68 -28.09 -17.71 -1.65
N ALA A 69 -26.96 -17.00 -1.55
CA ALA A 69 -26.44 -16.48 -0.29
C ALA A 69 -27.39 -15.44 0.34
N LEU A 70 -28.01 -14.58 -0.48
CA LEU A 70 -28.95 -13.56 -0.04
C LEU A 70 -30.27 -14.18 0.47
N ASP A 71 -30.78 -15.18 -0.24
CA ASP A 71 -32.02 -15.88 0.12
C ASP A 71 -31.85 -16.77 1.35
N SER A 72 -30.70 -17.43 1.50
CA SER A 72 -30.32 -18.16 2.72
C SER A 72 -30.30 -17.27 3.96
N GLY A 73 -29.92 -16.00 3.81
CA GLY A 73 -29.96 -15.01 4.91
C GLY A 73 -31.38 -14.53 5.27
N ARG A 74 -32.34 -14.65 4.34
CA ARG A 74 -33.75 -14.22 4.54
C ARG A 74 -34.64 -15.33 5.08
N GLY A 75 -34.37 -16.59 4.73
CA GLY A 75 -35.15 -17.75 5.17
C GLY A 75 -34.93 -18.20 6.62
N GLY A 76 -33.97 -17.59 7.33
CA GLY A 76 -33.62 -17.95 8.71
C GLY A 76 -34.41 -17.23 9.82
N ARG A 77 -35.62 -16.71 9.55
CA ARG A 77 -36.49 -16.08 10.56
C ARG A 77 -37.84 -16.75 10.67
#